data_AF-A0A7W4JPW0-F1
#
_entry.id   AF-A0A7W4JPW0-F1
#
_cell.length_a   1.000
_cell.length_b   1.000
_cell.length_c   1.000
_cell.angle_alpha   90.00
_cell.angle_beta   90.00
_cell.angle_gamma   90.00
#
_symmetry.space_group_name_H-M   'P 1'
#
loop_
_entity.id
_entity.type
_entity.pdbx_description
1 polymer ?
#
loop_
_entity_poly.entity_id
_entity_poly.type
_entity_poly.pdbx_seq_one_letter_code
_entity_poly.pdbx_strand_id
1 'polypeptide(L)'
;MGAGACLPASDGGNPCPVRLQRPLSAPLSAMALAGRAIFHDQALSGSGRLSCASCHDRAAHYGPPGQDMVARGGHDLTRQGLRAVPTLTYLERRPGFSIGPDDAESEGPPPAAAAGPPAPHAAKSAQNVAASATNLVPQGGLFWDGRADTLQQQASGPLFDPQEMASSRAIVLSRLAHAPYTRVLLQLAGPAAAQSPDLLLAEALFAVSRYQIEDPAFHPYSSRFDAWLEGRARLTPAERRGYLLFNDPAKGNCAACHPDRPGPDGAPPLLTDHQFEALGAPRNRALAVNRDAAFHDLGLCGPQRPDMTGQAMWCGMFTTPTLRNTATRHAFFHNGVFRTLDQVLAFYTFRDIAPQRVYPVDAKGHVLKYDDLPQPYQSNIDTTDAPFDRHPGDAPALTDRERQDIVAFLGTLTDRPAR
;
A
#
# COMPACT_ATOMS: atom_id res chain seq x y z
N MET A 1 -5.75 -23.44 -28.86
CA MET A 1 -4.52 -24.00 -28.26
C MET A 1 -4.19 -23.11 -27.09
N GLY A 2 -4.43 -23.60 -25.86
CA GLY A 2 -4.46 -22.76 -24.66
C GLY A 2 -3.12 -22.09 -24.39
N ALA A 3 -3.16 -20.83 -23.98
CA ALA A 3 -2.00 -20.14 -23.43
C ALA A 3 -1.52 -20.95 -22.22
N GLY A 4 -0.52 -21.81 -22.42
CA GLY A 4 0.13 -22.52 -21.33
C GLY A 4 0.66 -21.47 -20.36
N ALA A 5 0.17 -21.49 -19.12
CA ALA A 5 0.57 -20.54 -18.10
C ALA A 5 2.10 -20.47 -18.04
N CYS A 6 2.66 -19.26 -18.10
CA CYS A 6 4.09 -19.00 -17.99
C CYS A 6 4.55 -19.23 -16.54
N LEU A 7 4.53 -20.51 -16.14
CA LEU A 7 4.91 -21.02 -14.83
C LEU A 7 6.41 -21.32 -14.81
N PRO A 8 7.08 -21.21 -13.65
CA PRO A 8 8.50 -21.51 -13.54
C PRO A 8 8.83 -22.97 -13.85
N ALA A 9 9.82 -23.16 -14.73
CA ALA A 9 10.39 -24.46 -15.05
C ALA A 9 10.98 -25.14 -13.80
N SER A 10 11.18 -26.46 -13.84
CA SER A 10 11.70 -27.23 -12.70
C SER A 10 13.08 -26.77 -12.23
N ASP A 11 13.89 -26.23 -13.14
CA ASP A 11 15.21 -25.64 -12.90
C ASP A 11 15.15 -24.15 -12.49
N GLY A 12 13.95 -23.64 -12.21
CA GLY A 12 13.70 -22.27 -11.77
C GLY A 12 13.70 -21.21 -12.88
N GLY A 13 13.93 -21.58 -14.15
CA GLY A 13 13.89 -20.65 -15.28
C GLY A 13 12.48 -20.16 -15.60
N ASN A 14 12.38 -18.99 -16.24
CA ASN A 14 11.14 -18.50 -16.84
C ASN A 14 11.05 -18.99 -18.29
N PRO A 15 10.07 -19.84 -18.66
CA PRO A 15 9.92 -20.32 -20.04
C PRO A 15 9.36 -19.25 -20.99
N CYS A 16 8.81 -18.16 -20.47
CA CYS A 16 8.26 -17.04 -21.23
C CYS A 16 8.92 -15.71 -20.81
N PRO A 17 10.20 -15.49 -21.15
CA PRO A 17 10.84 -14.22 -20.83
C PRO A 17 10.15 -13.06 -21.56
N VAL A 18 9.90 -11.96 -20.84
CA VAL A 18 9.34 -10.73 -21.39
C VAL A 18 10.39 -9.62 -21.37
N ARG A 19 10.13 -8.55 -22.13
CA ARG A 19 10.87 -7.29 -22.00
C ARG A 19 10.02 -6.31 -21.20
N LEU A 20 10.47 -5.98 -19.99
CA LEU A 20 9.77 -5.02 -19.15
C LEU A 20 10.02 -3.59 -19.62
N GLN A 21 8.95 -2.80 -19.73
CA GLN A 21 9.01 -1.36 -20.00
C GLN A 21 9.15 -0.61 -18.68
N ARG A 22 10.34 -0.04 -18.45
CA ARG A 22 10.62 0.77 -17.26
C ARG A 22 10.53 2.25 -17.62
N PRO A 23 10.20 3.13 -16.64
CA PRO A 23 10.30 4.57 -16.82
C PRO A 23 11.69 4.96 -17.34
N LEU A 24 11.74 5.96 -18.22
CA LEU A 24 13.01 6.48 -18.72
C LEU A 24 13.78 7.13 -17.57
N SER A 25 15.04 6.74 -17.40
CA SER A 25 15.95 7.42 -16.49
C SER A 25 16.43 8.72 -17.13
N ALA A 26 15.97 9.85 -16.59
CA ALA A 26 16.41 11.19 -16.98
C ALA A 26 16.95 11.94 -15.75
N PRO A 27 17.82 12.96 -15.94
CA PRO A 27 18.16 13.88 -14.86
C PRO A 27 16.89 14.52 -14.28
N LEU A 28 16.86 14.68 -12.95
CA LEU A 28 15.76 15.38 -12.28
C LEU A 28 15.58 16.79 -12.84
N SER A 29 14.33 17.17 -13.09
CA SER A 29 13.97 18.54 -13.40
C SER A 29 14.33 19.48 -12.25
N ALA A 30 14.43 20.78 -12.53
CA ALA A 30 14.61 21.79 -11.48
C ALA A 30 13.49 21.73 -10.42
N MET A 31 12.26 21.39 -10.85
CA MET A 31 11.13 21.19 -9.96
C MET A 31 11.32 19.97 -9.05
N ALA A 32 11.73 18.82 -9.58
CA ALA A 32 12.02 17.63 -8.78
C ALA A 32 13.23 17.81 -7.86
N LEU A 33 14.26 18.59 -8.26
CA LEU A 33 15.38 18.95 -7.38
C LEU A 33 14.93 19.81 -6.20
N ALA A 34 14.03 20.77 -6.42
CA ALA A 34 13.39 21.52 -5.34
C ALA A 34 12.55 20.61 -4.44
N GLY A 35 11.78 19.69 -5.04
CA GLY A 35 11.00 18.68 -4.35
C GLY A 35 11.85 17.79 -3.44
N ARG A 36 13.01 17.34 -3.92
CA ARG A 36 13.96 16.57 -3.12
C ARG A 36 14.46 17.38 -1.92
N ALA A 37 14.79 18.65 -2.12
CA ALA A 37 15.21 19.51 -1.02
C ALA A 37 14.11 19.66 0.04
N ILE A 38 12.86 19.84 -0.39
CA ILE A 38 11.67 19.94 0.48
C ILE A 38 11.42 18.61 1.22
N PHE A 39 11.53 17.47 0.53
CA PHE A 39 11.33 16.13 1.10
C PHE A 39 12.26 15.83 2.29
N HIS A 40 13.44 16.44 2.29
CA HIS A 40 14.43 16.31 3.37
C HIS A 40 14.42 17.48 4.37
N ASP A 41 13.62 18.53 4.17
CA ASP A 41 13.65 19.73 5.00
C ASP A 41 12.89 19.57 6.33
N GLN A 42 13.64 19.41 7.42
CA GLN A 42 13.07 19.23 8.76
C GLN A 42 12.40 20.50 9.32
N ALA A 43 12.81 21.67 8.83
CA ALA A 43 12.28 22.96 9.30
C ALA A 43 10.83 23.20 8.86
N LEU A 44 10.29 22.35 7.98
CA LEU A 44 8.87 22.36 7.63
C LEU A 44 7.99 21.73 8.71
N SER A 45 8.54 20.89 9.60
CA SER A 45 7.77 20.34 10.72
C SER A 45 7.61 21.33 11.86
N GLY A 46 6.53 21.20 12.61
CA GLY A 46 6.29 22.01 13.82
C GLY A 46 7.29 21.73 14.94
N SER A 47 8.03 20.62 14.88
CA SER A 47 9.13 20.31 15.80
C SER A 47 10.50 20.80 15.31
N GLY A 48 10.62 21.16 14.03
CA GLY A 48 11.89 21.42 13.36
C GLY A 48 12.80 20.19 13.23
N ARG A 49 12.29 18.97 13.50
CA ARG A 49 13.07 17.73 13.62
C ARG A 49 12.61 16.60 12.70
N LEU A 50 11.48 16.76 12.00
CA LEU A 50 10.96 15.76 11.05
C LEU A 50 10.87 16.32 9.63
N SER A 51 11.21 15.49 8.67
CA SER A 51 10.91 15.68 7.25
C SER A 51 10.21 14.43 6.70
N CYS A 52 9.80 14.45 5.44
CA CYS A 52 9.22 13.25 4.80
C CYS A 52 10.19 12.06 4.90
N ALA A 53 11.48 12.32 4.72
CA ALA A 53 12.55 11.33 4.80
C ALA A 53 12.75 10.72 6.22
N SER A 54 12.23 11.34 7.28
CA SER A 54 12.28 10.76 8.63
C SER A 54 11.40 9.51 8.76
N CYS A 55 10.32 9.43 7.97
CA CYS A 55 9.41 8.29 7.94
C CYS A 55 9.57 7.45 6.65
N HIS A 56 10.14 8.03 5.60
CA HIS A 56 10.30 7.39 4.29
C HIS A 56 11.77 7.42 3.87
N ASP A 57 12.54 6.46 4.40
CA ASP A 57 13.98 6.36 4.16
C ASP A 57 14.26 5.62 2.85
N ARG A 58 15.04 6.24 1.96
CA ARG A 58 15.49 5.64 0.71
C ARG A 58 16.18 4.30 0.92
N ALA A 59 16.97 4.14 1.98
CA ALA A 59 17.65 2.87 2.28
C ALA A 59 16.68 1.74 2.65
N ALA A 60 15.49 2.10 3.14
CA ALA A 60 14.38 1.20 3.43
C ALA A 60 13.31 1.21 2.32
N HIS A 61 13.71 1.48 1.08
CA HIS A 61 12.82 1.56 -0.09
C HIS A 61 11.70 2.60 0.10
N TYR A 62 12.01 3.76 0.67
CA TYR A 62 11.05 4.80 1.07
C TYR A 62 9.93 4.30 2.01
N GLY A 63 10.20 3.21 2.76
CA GLY A 63 9.45 2.79 3.93
C GLY A 63 10.07 3.33 5.22
N PRO A 64 9.51 2.94 6.39
CA PRO A 64 10.05 3.34 7.68
C PRO A 64 11.45 2.73 7.92
N PRO A 65 12.46 3.52 8.36
CA PRO A 65 13.82 3.03 8.59
C PRO A 65 13.94 2.09 9.81
N GLY A 66 12.94 2.07 10.67
CA GLY A 66 12.95 1.35 11.94
C GLY A 66 11.97 0.19 12.00
N GLN A 67 11.88 -0.39 13.19
CA GLN A 67 10.92 -1.45 13.52
C GLN A 67 9.73 -0.92 14.32
N ASP A 68 9.34 0.33 14.15
CA ASP A 68 8.12 0.80 14.82
C ASP A 68 6.87 0.26 14.14
N MET A 69 5.75 0.12 14.87
CA MET A 69 4.45 -0.25 14.28
C MET A 69 3.87 0.88 13.46
N VAL A 70 4.11 2.11 13.90
CA VAL A 70 3.65 3.37 13.33
C VAL A 70 4.68 4.45 13.69
N ALA A 71 4.78 5.51 12.89
CA ALA A 71 5.70 6.60 13.17
C ALA A 71 5.31 7.39 14.43
N ARG A 72 6.27 8.15 14.96
CA ARG A 72 6.03 9.14 16.01
C ARG A 72 6.33 10.54 15.51
N GLY A 73 5.46 11.48 15.86
CA GLY A 73 5.56 12.88 15.48
C GLY A 73 4.98 13.82 16.53
N GLY A 74 4.42 14.93 16.08
CA GLY A 74 4.09 16.05 16.97
C GLY A 74 5.27 16.97 17.25
N HIS A 75 5.02 18.08 17.94
CA HIS A 75 6.04 19.07 18.29
C HIS A 75 7.19 18.48 19.14
N ASP A 76 6.88 17.50 19.99
CA ASP A 76 7.82 16.86 20.91
C ASP A 76 8.32 15.48 20.44
N LEU A 77 7.79 14.95 19.33
CA LEU A 77 8.06 13.61 18.77
C LEU A 77 7.51 12.44 19.63
N THR A 78 6.51 12.69 20.47
CA THR A 78 5.94 11.64 21.34
C THR A 78 4.64 11.07 20.82
N ARG A 79 3.94 11.80 19.94
CA ARG A 79 2.61 11.42 19.43
C ARG A 79 2.72 10.28 18.45
N GLN A 80 1.95 9.23 18.68
CA GLN A 80 1.94 8.05 17.84
C GLN A 80 0.99 8.27 16.64
N GLY A 81 1.44 7.93 15.43
CA GLY A 81 0.58 7.94 14.24
C GLY A 81 -0.52 6.87 14.31
N LEU A 82 -1.55 7.04 13.49
CA LEU A 82 -2.72 6.15 13.48
C LEU A 82 -2.47 4.83 12.73
N ARG A 83 -1.62 4.87 11.69
CA ARG A 83 -1.40 3.75 10.77
C ARG A 83 0.09 3.49 10.55
N ALA A 84 0.40 2.26 10.13
CA ALA A 84 1.73 1.87 9.70
C ALA A 84 2.14 2.69 8.47
N VAL A 85 3.39 3.14 8.42
CA VAL A 85 3.91 3.92 7.30
C VAL A 85 4.10 2.98 6.09
N PRO A 86 3.41 3.21 4.95
CA PRO A 86 3.64 2.42 3.74
C PRO A 86 4.93 2.88 3.04
N THR A 87 5.40 2.07 2.09
CA THR A 87 6.43 2.52 1.14
C THR A 87 5.87 3.61 0.21
N LEU A 88 6.71 4.56 -0.20
CA LEU A 88 6.40 5.49 -1.30
C LEU A 88 6.85 4.96 -2.67
N THR A 89 7.52 3.81 -2.75
CA THR A 89 7.90 3.25 -4.04
C THR A 89 6.66 2.86 -4.84
N TYR A 90 6.72 3.08 -6.15
CA TYR A 90 5.73 2.64 -7.13
C TYR A 90 4.38 3.39 -7.11
N LEU A 91 4.32 4.56 -6.46
CA LEU A 91 3.10 5.38 -6.40
C LEU A 91 2.84 6.19 -7.68
N GLU A 92 3.81 6.28 -8.61
CA GLU A 92 3.67 7.04 -9.86
C GLU A 92 2.61 6.46 -10.80
N ARG A 93 2.25 5.19 -10.62
CA ARG A 93 1.21 4.48 -11.38
C ARG A 93 -0.07 4.25 -10.58
N ARG A 94 -0.19 4.84 -9.39
CA ARG A 94 -1.40 4.73 -8.58
C ARG A 94 -2.48 5.64 -9.18
N PRO A 95 -3.62 5.10 -9.64
CA PRO A 95 -4.68 5.93 -10.19
C PRO A 95 -5.35 6.77 -9.09
N GLY A 96 -6.03 7.85 -9.48
CA GLY A 96 -6.93 8.58 -8.59
C GLY A 96 -8.05 7.69 -8.06
N PHE A 97 -8.66 8.07 -6.94
CA PHE A 97 -9.71 7.25 -6.35
C PHE A 97 -10.95 7.20 -7.26
N SER A 98 -11.55 6.03 -7.35
CA SER A 98 -12.83 5.84 -8.04
C SER A 98 -13.61 4.66 -7.46
N ILE A 99 -14.91 4.63 -7.76
CA ILE A 99 -15.78 3.48 -7.54
C ILE A 99 -16.40 3.17 -8.90
N GLY A 100 -16.08 1.99 -9.44
CA GLY A 100 -16.48 1.60 -10.79
C GLY A 100 -16.49 0.08 -10.94
N PRO A 101 -16.88 -0.43 -12.12
CA PRO A 101 -16.66 -1.83 -12.44
C PRO A 101 -15.20 -2.19 -12.16
N ASP A 102 -14.96 -3.42 -11.70
CA ASP A 102 -13.62 -3.93 -11.47
C ASP A 102 -12.89 -4.03 -12.82
N ASP A 103 -12.21 -2.95 -13.15
CA ASP A 103 -11.36 -2.87 -14.33
C ASP A 103 -10.03 -3.50 -13.95
N ALA A 104 -9.91 -4.81 -14.18
CA ALA A 104 -8.64 -5.54 -14.02
C ALA A 104 -7.48 -4.83 -14.74
N GLU A 105 -7.77 -4.03 -15.79
CA GLU A 105 -6.82 -3.21 -16.52
C GLU A 105 -7.49 -1.96 -17.13
N SER A 106 -7.53 -0.83 -16.41
CA SER A 106 -7.88 0.46 -17.04
C SER A 106 -7.30 1.66 -16.29
N GLU A 107 -6.42 2.42 -16.96
CA GLU A 107 -5.99 3.76 -16.54
C GLU A 107 -7.02 4.85 -16.95
N GLY A 108 -8.20 4.48 -17.43
CA GLY A 108 -9.26 5.42 -17.79
C GLY A 108 -10.08 5.86 -16.57
N PRO A 109 -10.53 7.13 -16.50
CA PRO A 109 -11.49 7.54 -15.48
C PRO A 109 -12.80 6.75 -15.68
N PRO A 110 -13.28 6.00 -14.68
CA PRO A 110 -14.53 5.26 -14.82
C PRO A 110 -15.71 6.23 -14.95
N PRO A 111 -16.78 5.85 -15.68
CA PRO A 111 -18.01 6.63 -15.68
C PRO A 111 -18.56 6.72 -14.25
N ALA A 112 -19.11 7.88 -13.88
CA ALA A 112 -19.71 8.09 -12.57
C ALA A 112 -20.80 7.02 -12.31
N ALA A 113 -20.55 6.13 -11.35
CA ALA A 113 -21.53 5.12 -10.96
C ALA A 113 -22.71 5.78 -10.23
N ALA A 114 -23.92 5.51 -10.69
CA ALA A 114 -25.11 5.73 -9.89
C ALA A 114 -25.16 4.66 -8.79
N ALA A 115 -25.43 5.06 -7.55
CA ALA A 115 -25.57 4.16 -6.41
C ALA A 115 -26.73 3.18 -6.63
N GLY A 116 -26.41 1.97 -7.10
CA GLY A 116 -27.31 0.82 -7.12
C GLY A 116 -27.13 -0.03 -5.85
N PRO A 117 -28.09 -0.93 -5.55
CA PRO A 117 -27.93 -1.89 -4.46
C PRO A 117 -26.68 -2.76 -4.69
N PRO A 118 -25.98 -3.19 -3.61
CA PRO A 118 -24.76 -3.99 -3.74
C PRO A 118 -25.04 -5.27 -4.50
N ALA A 119 -24.25 -5.53 -5.54
CA ALA A 119 -24.08 -6.87 -6.07
C ALA A 119 -23.35 -7.72 -5.02
N PRO A 120 -23.66 -9.02 -4.87
CA PRO A 120 -22.90 -9.90 -4.00
C PRO A 120 -21.41 -9.86 -4.37
N HIS A 121 -20.52 -9.87 -3.37
CA HIS A 121 -19.07 -10.01 -3.59
C HIS A 121 -18.84 -11.25 -4.46
N ALA A 122 -18.40 -11.04 -5.70
CA ALA A 122 -18.06 -12.12 -6.61
C ALA A 122 -16.66 -12.62 -6.25
N ALA A 123 -16.51 -13.94 -6.11
CA ALA A 123 -15.25 -14.52 -5.65
C ALA A 123 -14.10 -14.20 -6.62
N LYS A 124 -12.98 -13.71 -6.09
CA LYS A 124 -11.75 -13.46 -6.83
C LYS A 124 -10.90 -14.73 -6.90
N SER A 125 -10.32 -14.97 -8.08
CA SER A 125 -9.44 -16.11 -8.33
C SER A 125 -8.20 -15.70 -9.10
N ALA A 126 -7.03 -16.17 -8.67
CA ALA A 126 -5.77 -16.00 -9.36
C ALA A 126 -5.79 -16.52 -10.82
N GLN A 127 -6.74 -17.40 -11.17
CA GLN A 127 -6.91 -17.92 -12.54
C GLN A 127 -7.85 -17.07 -13.40
N ASN A 128 -8.70 -16.23 -12.81
CA ASN A 128 -9.66 -15.40 -13.53
C ASN A 128 -10.03 -14.14 -12.73
N VAL A 129 -9.12 -13.17 -12.70
CA VAL A 129 -9.34 -11.87 -12.05
C VAL A 129 -10.45 -11.05 -12.70
N ALA A 130 -10.81 -11.34 -13.96
CA ALA A 130 -11.86 -10.62 -14.68
C ALA A 130 -13.30 -11.03 -14.29
N ALA A 131 -13.47 -12.10 -13.52
CA ALA A 131 -14.81 -12.56 -13.11
C ALA A 131 -15.49 -11.63 -12.10
N SER A 132 -14.73 -10.84 -11.34
CA SER A 132 -15.25 -9.84 -10.40
C SER A 132 -15.55 -8.48 -11.05
N ALA A 133 -15.21 -8.30 -12.34
CA ALA A 133 -15.31 -7.05 -13.09
C ALA A 133 -16.69 -6.37 -13.09
N THR A 134 -17.76 -7.13 -12.85
CA THR A 134 -19.14 -6.59 -12.79
C THR A 134 -19.47 -5.86 -11.49
N ASN A 135 -18.59 -5.91 -10.49
CA ASN A 135 -18.83 -5.30 -9.17
C ASN A 135 -18.40 -3.83 -9.15
N LEU A 136 -19.17 -2.98 -8.47
CA LEU A 136 -18.72 -1.62 -8.13
C LEU A 136 -17.68 -1.72 -7.02
N VAL A 137 -16.40 -1.67 -7.38
CA VAL A 137 -15.28 -1.82 -6.44
C VAL A 137 -14.57 -0.48 -6.25
N PRO A 138 -14.37 -0.01 -5.00
CA PRO A 138 -13.49 1.11 -4.74
C PRO A 138 -12.05 0.78 -5.12
N GLN A 139 -11.37 1.70 -5.80
CA GLN A 139 -9.99 1.51 -6.24
C GLN A 139 -9.22 2.82 -6.33
N GLY A 140 -7.89 2.72 -6.42
CA GLY A 140 -7.01 3.87 -6.55
C GLY A 140 -6.89 4.69 -5.27
N GLY A 141 -6.55 5.97 -5.42
CA GLY A 141 -6.28 6.86 -4.30
C GLY A 141 -5.01 6.50 -3.52
N LEU A 142 -4.53 7.44 -2.72
CA LEU A 142 -3.35 7.36 -1.87
C LEU A 142 -3.76 7.27 -0.39
N PHE A 143 -2.79 6.92 0.45
CA PHE A 143 -2.99 6.42 1.82
C PHE A 143 -3.76 5.08 1.88
N TRP A 144 -3.83 4.50 3.07
CA TRP A 144 -4.52 3.23 3.30
C TRP A 144 -6.04 3.26 3.02
N ASP A 145 -6.67 4.44 3.04
CA ASP A 145 -8.11 4.66 2.84
C ASP A 145 -8.46 5.36 1.52
N GLY A 146 -7.48 5.66 0.68
CA GLY A 146 -7.69 6.29 -0.62
C GLY A 146 -8.10 7.76 -0.57
N ARG A 147 -7.93 8.46 0.57
CA ARG A 147 -8.44 9.83 0.77
C ARG A 147 -7.75 10.95 -0.02
N ALA A 148 -6.72 10.63 -0.81
CA ALA A 148 -6.01 11.61 -1.63
C ALA A 148 -5.83 11.09 -3.06
N ASP A 149 -6.14 11.91 -4.06
CA ASP A 149 -6.09 11.52 -5.47
C ASP A 149 -4.77 11.84 -6.15
N THR A 150 -3.94 12.69 -5.53
CA THR A 150 -2.66 13.11 -6.09
C THR A 150 -1.56 13.08 -5.04
N LEU A 151 -0.31 12.87 -5.47
CA LEU A 151 0.86 12.97 -4.60
C LEU A 151 0.97 14.34 -3.92
N GLN A 152 0.43 15.39 -4.54
CA GLN A 152 0.42 16.74 -3.99
C GLN A 152 -0.55 16.84 -2.81
N GLN A 153 -1.76 16.30 -2.97
CA GLN A 153 -2.73 16.19 -1.88
C GLN A 153 -2.18 15.30 -0.76
N GLN A 154 -1.57 14.17 -1.11
CA GLN A 154 -0.97 13.24 -0.16
C GLN A 154 0.13 13.93 0.66
N ALA A 155 1.04 14.68 0.03
CA ALA A 155 2.11 15.39 0.71
C ALA A 155 1.61 16.44 1.73
N SER A 156 0.41 17.00 1.51
CA SER A 156 -0.20 17.97 2.43
C SER A 156 -0.66 17.34 3.76
N GLY A 157 -1.06 16.07 3.76
CA GLY A 157 -1.60 15.39 4.94
C GLY A 157 -0.58 15.31 6.09
N PRO A 158 0.54 14.61 5.92
CA PRO A 158 1.60 14.49 6.93
C PRO A 158 2.14 15.83 7.43
N LEU A 159 2.19 16.83 6.54
CA LEU A 159 2.72 18.15 6.84
C LEU A 159 1.94 18.84 7.97
N PHE A 160 0.61 18.68 7.97
CA PHE A 160 -0.28 19.36 8.92
C PHE A 160 -0.92 18.41 9.96
N ASP A 161 -0.74 17.09 9.84
CA ASP A 161 -1.24 16.15 10.84
C ASP A 161 -0.52 16.36 12.20
N PRO A 162 -1.25 16.58 13.30
CA PRO A 162 -0.67 16.84 14.62
C PRO A 162 0.08 15.64 15.23
N GLN A 163 -0.11 14.43 14.71
CA GLN A 163 0.60 13.21 15.11
C GLN A 163 1.81 12.92 14.21
N GLU A 164 1.96 13.64 13.09
CA GLU A 164 3.07 13.49 12.14
C GLU A 164 3.98 14.73 12.19
N MET A 165 4.05 15.55 11.14
CA MET A 165 4.96 16.70 11.12
C MET A 165 4.43 17.87 11.97
N ALA A 166 3.14 17.88 12.31
CA ALA A 166 2.49 18.87 13.19
C ALA A 166 2.85 20.32 12.85
N SER A 167 2.99 20.62 11.57
CA SER A 167 3.28 21.99 11.14
C SER A 167 2.03 22.86 11.21
N SER A 168 2.26 24.17 11.15
CA SER A 168 1.20 25.14 10.89
C SER A 168 1.47 25.84 9.58
N ARG A 169 0.42 26.36 8.96
CA ARG A 169 0.54 27.16 7.75
C ARG A 169 1.53 28.32 7.93
N ALA A 170 1.57 28.94 9.11
CA ALA A 170 2.51 30.02 9.41
C ALA A 170 3.98 29.54 9.39
N ILE A 171 4.26 28.37 9.97
CA ILE A 171 5.60 27.76 9.96
C ILE A 171 6.02 27.45 8.53
N VAL A 172 5.16 26.77 7.77
CA VAL A 172 5.47 26.38 6.39
C VAL A 172 5.72 27.61 5.53
N LEU A 173 4.83 28.61 5.54
CA LEU A 173 5.01 29.81 4.71
C LEU A 173 6.23 30.63 5.12
N SER A 174 6.53 30.74 6.42
CA SER A 174 7.75 31.39 6.90
C SER A 174 9.00 30.67 6.39
N ARG A 175 9.01 29.33 6.43
CA ARG A 175 10.10 28.52 5.90
C ARG A 175 10.23 28.66 4.39
N LEU A 176 9.13 28.53 3.65
CA LEU A 176 9.10 28.68 2.20
C LEU A 176 9.52 30.08 1.73
N ALA A 177 9.38 31.13 2.53
CA ALA A 177 9.85 32.46 2.14
C ALA A 177 11.39 32.60 2.13
N HIS A 178 12.11 31.76 2.89
CA HIS A 178 13.55 31.93 3.14
C HIS A 178 14.40 30.70 2.77
N ALA A 179 13.77 29.62 2.29
CA ALA A 179 14.48 28.39 1.99
C ALA A 179 15.36 28.51 0.72
N PRO A 180 16.45 27.73 0.62
CA PRO A 180 17.32 27.75 -0.56
C PRO A 180 16.59 27.41 -1.88
N TYR A 181 15.56 26.56 -1.81
CA TYR A 181 14.79 26.12 -2.98
C TYR A 181 13.72 27.14 -3.42
N THR A 182 13.41 28.17 -2.61
CA THR A 182 12.37 29.16 -2.90
C THR A 182 12.62 29.92 -4.20
N ARG A 183 13.87 30.29 -4.45
CA ARG A 183 14.24 31.00 -5.68
C ARG A 183 13.86 30.20 -6.93
N VAL A 184 14.13 28.89 -6.92
CA VAL A 184 13.80 27.99 -8.03
C VAL A 184 12.29 27.87 -8.18
N LEU A 185 11.55 27.70 -7.08
CA LEU A 185 10.08 27.63 -7.12
C LEU A 185 9.48 28.89 -7.75
N LEU A 186 9.92 30.09 -7.33
CA LEU A 186 9.44 31.36 -7.88
C LEU A 186 9.80 31.55 -9.35
N GLN A 187 10.99 31.09 -9.78
CA GLN A 187 11.40 31.14 -11.18
C GLN A 187 10.53 30.25 -12.07
N LEU A 188 10.15 29.06 -11.59
CA LEU A 188 9.34 28.10 -12.34
C LEU A 188 7.84 28.45 -12.34
N ALA A 189 7.32 28.92 -11.22
CA ALA A 189 5.90 29.24 -11.04
C ALA A 189 5.51 30.65 -11.55
N GLY A 190 6.50 31.49 -11.83
CA GLY A 190 6.30 32.84 -12.36
C GLY A 190 5.87 33.87 -11.30
N PRO A 191 5.59 35.12 -11.74
CA PRO A 191 5.43 36.27 -10.84
C PRO A 191 4.22 36.18 -9.90
N ALA A 192 3.22 35.36 -10.23
CA ALA A 192 2.06 35.14 -9.37
C ALA A 192 2.43 34.44 -8.06
N ALA A 193 3.38 33.51 -8.08
CA ALA A 193 3.80 32.79 -6.88
C ALA A 193 4.51 33.71 -5.86
N ALA A 194 5.18 34.76 -6.34
CA ALA A 194 5.80 35.76 -5.47
C ALA A 194 4.77 36.61 -4.71
N GLN A 195 3.54 36.71 -5.24
CA GLN A 195 2.45 37.52 -4.68
C GLN A 195 1.43 36.67 -3.91
N SER A 196 1.52 35.34 -3.99
CA SER A 196 0.57 34.42 -3.38
C SER A 196 1.30 33.34 -2.57
N PRO A 197 1.35 33.47 -1.24
CA PRO A 197 1.89 32.43 -0.37
C PRO A 197 1.18 31.08 -0.55
N ASP A 198 -0.12 31.09 -0.89
CA ASP A 198 -0.88 29.89 -1.25
C ASP A 198 -0.34 29.19 -2.48
N LEU A 199 -0.08 29.96 -3.54
CA LEU A 199 0.49 29.41 -4.76
C LEU A 199 1.90 28.88 -4.50
N LEU A 200 2.73 29.61 -3.74
CA LEU A 200 4.07 29.13 -3.37
C LEU A 200 4.02 27.81 -2.59
N LEU A 201 3.06 27.65 -1.67
CA LEU A 201 2.83 26.39 -0.96
C LEU A 201 2.39 25.28 -1.92
N ALA A 202 1.44 25.56 -2.82
CA ALA A 202 0.97 24.60 -3.81
C ALA A 202 2.13 24.12 -4.71
N GLU A 203 2.98 25.04 -5.18
CA GLU A 203 4.17 24.75 -5.99
C GLU A 203 5.21 23.93 -5.21
N ALA A 204 5.42 24.21 -3.93
CA ALA A 204 6.29 23.42 -3.07
C ALA A 204 5.80 21.97 -2.93
N LEU A 205 4.50 21.76 -2.72
CA LEU A 205 3.91 20.41 -2.66
C LEU A 205 3.92 19.71 -4.02
N PHE A 206 3.72 20.46 -5.11
CA PHE A 206 3.85 19.93 -6.47
C PHE A 206 5.29 19.49 -6.75
N ALA A 207 6.29 20.25 -6.28
CA ALA A 207 7.69 19.88 -6.38
C ALA A 207 7.98 18.53 -5.72
N VAL A 208 7.43 18.29 -4.52
CA VAL A 208 7.55 17.00 -3.81
C VAL A 208 6.94 15.85 -4.64
N SER A 209 5.80 16.07 -5.30
CA SER A 209 5.21 15.10 -6.24
C SER A 209 6.13 14.82 -7.42
N ARG A 210 6.74 15.85 -8.01
CA ARG A 210 7.70 15.69 -9.12
C ARG A 210 8.92 14.89 -8.68
N TYR A 211 9.42 15.09 -7.47
CA TYR A 211 10.52 14.29 -6.93
C TYR A 211 10.16 12.80 -6.86
N GLN A 212 8.98 12.47 -6.32
CA GLN A 212 8.51 11.09 -6.21
C GLN A 212 8.27 10.42 -7.59
N ILE A 213 7.88 11.19 -8.60
CA ILE A 213 7.66 10.69 -9.97
C ILE A 213 8.98 10.56 -10.75
N GLU A 214 9.90 11.51 -10.60
CA GLU A 214 11.07 11.59 -11.48
C GLU A 214 12.29 10.83 -10.95
N ASP A 215 12.47 10.69 -9.63
CA ASP A 215 13.64 9.98 -9.10
C ASP A 215 13.47 8.47 -9.28
N PRO A 216 14.33 7.79 -10.07
CA PRO A 216 14.22 6.35 -10.32
C PRO A 216 14.32 5.50 -9.04
N ALA A 217 14.79 6.05 -7.92
CA ALA A 217 14.78 5.33 -6.66
C ALA A 217 13.37 5.03 -6.14
N PHE A 218 12.33 5.77 -6.55
CA PHE A 218 10.94 5.44 -6.20
C PHE A 218 10.38 4.29 -7.05
N HIS A 219 10.96 4.03 -8.22
CA HIS A 219 10.47 3.00 -9.14
C HIS A 219 11.60 2.24 -9.85
N PRO A 220 12.51 1.60 -9.09
CA PRO A 220 13.72 1.02 -9.66
C PRO A 220 13.46 -0.24 -10.50
N TYR A 221 12.40 -1.00 -10.22
CA TYR A 221 12.03 -2.24 -10.93
C TYR A 221 13.24 -3.19 -11.13
N SER A 222 13.96 -3.41 -10.03
CA SER A 222 15.32 -3.97 -10.01
C SER A 222 15.42 -5.30 -9.24
N SER A 223 14.26 -5.82 -8.81
CA SER A 223 14.18 -7.01 -7.98
C SER A 223 14.71 -8.26 -8.70
N ARG A 224 14.86 -9.36 -7.95
CA ARG A 224 15.22 -10.64 -8.59
C ARG A 224 14.05 -11.23 -9.38
N PHE A 225 12.81 -10.91 -8.99
CA PHE A 225 11.62 -11.27 -9.74
C PHE A 225 11.57 -10.56 -11.10
N ASP A 226 11.88 -9.27 -11.16
CA ASP A 226 11.97 -8.55 -12.45
C ASP A 226 13.01 -9.19 -13.38
N ALA A 227 14.17 -9.57 -12.82
CA ALA A 227 15.19 -10.29 -13.60
C ALA A 227 14.74 -11.70 -14.04
N TRP A 228 13.92 -12.39 -13.25
CA TRP A 228 13.33 -13.68 -13.63
C TRP A 228 12.29 -13.52 -14.74
N LEU A 229 11.42 -12.51 -14.66
CA LEU A 229 10.47 -12.16 -15.72
C LEU A 229 11.19 -11.92 -17.05
N GLU A 230 12.39 -11.35 -17.02
CA GLU A 230 13.21 -11.07 -18.21
C GLU A 230 14.16 -12.23 -18.60
N GLY A 231 14.05 -13.39 -17.96
CA GLY A 231 14.88 -14.58 -18.25
C GLY A 231 16.35 -14.46 -17.81
N ARG A 232 16.69 -13.46 -16.97
CA ARG A 232 18.05 -13.17 -16.49
C ARG A 232 18.34 -13.71 -15.08
N ALA A 233 17.37 -14.35 -14.45
CA ALA A 233 17.51 -14.98 -13.16
C ALA A 233 16.75 -16.31 -13.11
N ARG A 234 17.09 -17.14 -12.14
CA ARG A 234 16.39 -18.40 -11.83
C ARG A 234 15.88 -18.34 -10.40
N LEU A 235 14.67 -18.85 -10.17
CA LEU A 235 14.15 -19.05 -8.83
C LEU A 235 14.82 -20.28 -8.21
N THR A 236 15.19 -20.20 -6.94
CA THR A 236 15.56 -21.40 -6.16
C THR A 236 14.35 -22.32 -6.01
N PRO A 237 14.55 -23.60 -5.64
CA PRO A 237 13.43 -24.52 -5.43
C PRO A 237 12.37 -24.02 -4.43
N ALA A 238 12.77 -23.29 -3.38
CA ALA A 238 11.83 -22.72 -2.41
C ALA A 238 11.01 -21.57 -3.00
N GLU A 239 11.66 -20.63 -3.67
CA GLU A 239 11.00 -19.48 -4.29
C GLU A 239 10.08 -19.92 -5.43
N ARG A 240 10.48 -20.95 -6.18
CA ARG A 240 9.63 -21.57 -7.20
C ARG A 240 8.36 -22.16 -6.58
N ARG A 241 8.47 -22.95 -5.51
CA ARG A 241 7.29 -23.49 -4.81
C ARG A 241 6.41 -22.37 -4.26
N GLY A 242 7.02 -21.34 -3.68
CA GLY A 242 6.33 -20.15 -3.20
C GLY A 242 5.54 -19.43 -4.29
N TYR A 243 6.16 -19.24 -5.46
CA TYR A 243 5.51 -18.62 -6.62
C TYR A 243 4.28 -19.42 -7.10
N LEU A 244 4.40 -20.75 -7.14
CA LEU A 244 3.29 -21.63 -7.52
C LEU A 244 2.15 -21.56 -6.49
N LEU A 245 2.45 -21.58 -5.20
CA LEU A 245 1.46 -21.44 -4.12
C LEU A 245 0.78 -20.07 -4.11
N PHE A 246 1.53 -19.01 -4.41
CA PHE A 246 1.03 -17.64 -4.53
C PHE A 246 -0.04 -17.51 -5.63
N ASN A 247 0.11 -18.27 -6.72
CA ASN A 247 -0.77 -18.28 -7.89
C ASN A 247 -1.84 -19.39 -7.86
N ASP A 248 -1.82 -20.27 -6.85
CA ASP A 248 -2.75 -21.40 -6.78
C ASP A 248 -4.04 -20.98 -6.06
N PRO A 249 -5.20 -20.96 -6.75
CA PRO A 249 -6.46 -20.49 -6.19
C PRO A 249 -7.05 -21.40 -5.11
N ALA A 250 -6.61 -22.66 -5.00
CA ALA A 250 -7.04 -23.56 -3.93
C ALA A 250 -6.14 -23.45 -2.67
N LYS A 251 -5.04 -22.70 -2.78
CA LYS A 251 -3.99 -22.56 -1.77
C LYS A 251 -3.85 -21.10 -1.32
N GLY A 252 -2.91 -20.37 -1.89
CA GLY A 252 -2.61 -19.00 -1.48
C GLY A 252 -3.54 -17.99 -2.10
N ASN A 253 -3.97 -18.21 -3.35
CA ASN A 253 -4.81 -17.32 -4.16
C ASN A 253 -4.35 -15.84 -4.17
N CYS A 254 -3.10 -15.58 -3.81
CA CYS A 254 -2.62 -14.24 -3.50
C CYS A 254 -2.64 -13.34 -4.74
N ALA A 255 -2.37 -13.92 -5.91
CA ALA A 255 -2.39 -13.23 -7.19
C ALA A 255 -3.79 -12.71 -7.61
N ALA A 256 -4.87 -13.12 -6.91
CA ALA A 256 -6.21 -12.61 -7.15
C ALA A 256 -6.35 -11.11 -6.81
N CYS A 257 -5.67 -10.64 -5.75
CA CYS A 257 -5.59 -9.22 -5.38
C CYS A 257 -4.19 -8.63 -5.62
N HIS A 258 -3.16 -9.47 -5.70
CA HIS A 258 -1.77 -9.07 -5.92
C HIS A 258 -1.23 -9.59 -7.27
N PRO A 259 -1.77 -9.10 -8.41
CA PRO A 259 -1.42 -9.59 -9.73
C PRO A 259 0.08 -9.47 -10.02
N ASP A 260 0.67 -10.56 -10.50
CA ASP A 260 2.11 -10.76 -10.68
C ASP A 260 2.56 -10.76 -12.14
N ARG A 261 1.64 -10.45 -13.06
CA ARG A 261 1.90 -10.42 -14.50
C ARG A 261 2.19 -9.01 -14.99
N PRO A 262 3.14 -8.84 -15.93
CA PRO A 262 3.33 -7.56 -16.59
C PRO A 262 2.03 -7.06 -17.22
N GLY A 263 1.82 -5.74 -17.18
CA GLY A 263 0.68 -5.11 -17.84
C GLY A 263 0.76 -5.24 -19.38
N PRO A 264 -0.32 -4.90 -20.11
CA PRO A 264 -0.41 -5.06 -21.57
C PRO A 264 0.64 -4.27 -22.34
N ASP A 265 1.07 -3.15 -21.78
CA ASP A 265 2.13 -2.27 -22.29
C ASP A 265 3.55 -2.79 -21.96
N GLY A 266 3.67 -3.92 -21.25
CA GLY A 266 4.93 -4.47 -20.76
C GLY A 266 5.40 -3.85 -19.45
N ALA A 267 4.57 -3.05 -18.77
CA ALA A 267 4.83 -2.54 -17.43
C ALA A 267 5.20 -3.66 -16.44
N PRO A 268 6.23 -3.49 -15.59
CA PRO A 268 6.49 -4.40 -14.49
C PRO A 268 5.25 -4.55 -13.59
N PRO A 269 4.92 -5.75 -13.08
CA PRO A 269 3.77 -5.94 -12.20
C PRO A 269 3.95 -5.14 -10.91
N LEU A 270 2.88 -4.52 -10.40
CA LEU A 270 2.90 -3.82 -9.12
C LEU A 270 2.57 -4.73 -7.93
N LEU A 271 2.05 -5.94 -8.15
CA LEU A 271 1.61 -6.84 -7.10
C LEU A 271 0.51 -6.20 -6.23
N THR A 272 -0.42 -5.52 -6.87
CA THR A 272 -1.61 -4.89 -6.30
C THR A 272 -2.58 -4.58 -7.44
N ASP A 273 -3.87 -4.81 -7.21
CA ASP A 273 -4.98 -4.41 -8.07
C ASP A 273 -5.46 -2.97 -7.77
N HIS A 274 -4.85 -2.32 -6.76
CA HIS A 274 -5.24 -1.01 -6.23
C HIS A 274 -6.65 -0.94 -5.63
N GLN A 275 -7.28 -2.09 -5.38
CA GLN A 275 -8.61 -2.18 -4.81
C GLN A 275 -8.55 -2.12 -3.29
N PHE A 276 -9.73 -2.24 -2.66
CA PHE A 276 -9.93 -2.13 -1.23
C PHE A 276 -10.60 -3.38 -0.68
N GLU A 277 -10.02 -3.94 0.37
CA GLU A 277 -10.49 -5.20 0.97
C GLU A 277 -10.71 -5.05 2.47
N ALA A 278 -11.76 -5.70 2.98
CA ALA A 278 -12.02 -5.85 4.41
C ALA A 278 -11.60 -7.25 4.87
N LEU A 279 -10.34 -7.39 5.28
CA LEU A 279 -9.81 -8.70 5.68
C LEU A 279 -10.05 -9.03 7.15
N GLY A 280 -10.40 -8.05 7.99
CA GLY A 280 -10.66 -8.26 9.42
C GLY A 280 -9.40 -8.50 10.26
N ALA A 281 -8.28 -7.84 9.97
CA ALA A 281 -7.06 -7.98 10.79
C ALA A 281 -7.31 -7.64 12.28
N PRO A 282 -6.62 -8.29 13.24
CA PRO A 282 -6.83 -8.05 14.65
C PRO A 282 -6.51 -6.62 15.08
N ARG A 283 -7.19 -6.18 16.15
CA ARG A 283 -6.95 -4.87 16.77
C ARG A 283 -5.56 -4.76 17.36
N ASN A 284 -4.78 -3.79 16.90
CA ASN A 284 -3.50 -3.48 17.50
C ASN A 284 -3.67 -2.69 18.82
N ARG A 285 -3.85 -3.40 19.93
CA ARG A 285 -4.00 -2.81 21.28
C ARG A 285 -2.77 -2.08 21.80
N ALA A 286 -1.62 -2.21 21.13
CA ALA A 286 -0.42 -1.46 21.50
C ALA A 286 -0.44 -0.01 20.98
N LEU A 287 -1.36 0.34 20.07
CA LEU A 287 -1.54 1.72 19.62
C LEU A 287 -2.27 2.55 20.68
N ALA A 288 -1.77 3.76 20.94
CA ALA A 288 -2.33 4.67 21.93
C ALA A 288 -3.79 5.04 21.62
N VAL A 289 -4.13 5.20 20.34
CA VAL A 289 -5.50 5.52 19.89
C VAL A 289 -6.49 4.41 20.27
N ASN A 290 -6.05 3.16 20.29
CA ASN A 290 -6.89 1.99 20.59
C ASN A 290 -7.15 1.79 22.09
N ARG A 291 -6.58 2.66 22.96
CA ARG A 291 -6.96 2.74 24.38
C ARG A 291 -8.37 3.28 24.56
N ASP A 292 -8.83 4.11 23.64
CA ASP A 292 -10.25 4.40 23.52
C ASP A 292 -10.92 3.21 22.83
N ALA A 293 -11.80 2.52 23.57
CA ALA A 293 -12.53 1.36 23.05
C ALA A 293 -13.60 1.76 22.02
N ALA A 294 -14.02 3.04 21.98
CA ALA A 294 -14.97 3.53 20.99
C ALA A 294 -14.31 3.83 19.63
N PHE A 295 -13.00 4.13 19.63
CA PHE A 295 -12.27 4.41 18.40
C PHE A 295 -12.09 3.16 17.54
N HIS A 296 -12.49 3.27 16.28
CA HIS A 296 -12.23 2.27 15.24
C HIS A 296 -11.76 3.00 13.98
N ASP A 297 -10.67 2.51 13.39
CA ASP A 297 -10.26 2.94 12.05
C ASP A 297 -11.07 2.15 11.04
N LEU A 298 -12.06 2.80 10.43
CA LEU A 298 -12.99 2.17 9.49
C LEU A 298 -12.47 2.22 8.05
N GLY A 299 -11.22 2.63 7.84
CA GLY A 299 -10.59 2.68 6.54
C GLY A 299 -11.31 3.64 5.60
N LEU A 300 -11.81 3.12 4.48
CA LEU A 300 -12.44 3.91 3.43
C LEU A 300 -13.61 4.75 3.93
N CYS A 301 -14.40 4.28 4.91
CA CYS A 301 -15.57 5.01 5.38
C CYS A 301 -15.29 5.99 6.55
N GLY A 302 -14.03 6.17 6.95
CA GLY A 302 -13.61 7.12 7.98
C GLY A 302 -12.74 6.51 9.09
N PRO A 303 -12.38 7.30 10.13
CA PRO A 303 -12.71 8.72 10.31
C PRO A 303 -11.79 9.67 9.52
N GLN A 304 -10.69 9.17 8.95
CA GLN A 304 -9.73 9.98 8.18
C GLN A 304 -10.24 10.37 6.77
N ARG A 305 -11.41 9.86 6.37
CA ARG A 305 -12.02 10.07 5.05
C ARG A 305 -13.47 10.56 5.16
N PRO A 306 -13.69 11.86 5.47
CA PRO A 306 -15.00 12.38 5.84
C PRO A 306 -16.04 12.31 4.69
N ASP A 307 -15.60 12.41 3.44
CA ASP A 307 -16.44 12.31 2.23
C ASP A 307 -17.12 10.94 2.03
N MET A 308 -16.59 9.90 2.68
CA MET A 308 -17.14 8.54 2.64
C MET A 308 -17.87 8.15 3.94
N THR A 309 -18.08 9.11 4.85
CA THR A 309 -18.82 8.88 6.09
C THR A 309 -20.24 8.41 5.77
N GLY A 310 -20.69 7.35 6.45
CA GLY A 310 -22.04 6.78 6.25
C GLY A 310 -22.14 5.77 5.12
N GLN A 311 -21.07 5.56 4.33
CA GLN A 311 -21.00 4.50 3.33
C GLN A 311 -20.70 3.14 4.01
N ALA A 312 -21.68 2.62 4.73
CA ALA A 312 -21.53 1.46 5.61
C ALA A 312 -20.93 0.22 4.92
N MET A 313 -21.25 0.01 3.64
CA MET A 313 -20.75 -1.11 2.82
C MET A 313 -19.23 -1.08 2.59
N TRP A 314 -18.57 0.06 2.78
CA TRP A 314 -17.12 0.21 2.60
C TRP A 314 -16.34 0.33 3.92
N CYS A 315 -17.03 0.23 5.05
CA CYS A 315 -16.38 0.27 6.36
C CYS A 315 -15.51 -0.97 6.60
N GLY A 316 -14.30 -0.75 7.11
CA GLY A 316 -13.30 -1.79 7.35
C GLY A 316 -12.42 -2.11 6.14
N MET A 317 -12.66 -1.46 5.00
CA MET A 317 -11.87 -1.68 3.79
C MET A 317 -10.64 -0.78 3.74
N PHE A 318 -9.49 -1.39 3.42
CA PHE A 318 -8.22 -0.70 3.20
C PHE A 318 -7.62 -1.15 1.88
N THR A 319 -6.79 -0.31 1.27
CA THR A 319 -6.23 -0.66 -0.01
C THR A 319 -5.31 -1.89 0.06
N THR A 320 -5.41 -2.76 -0.94
CA THR A 320 -4.44 -3.80 -1.26
C THR A 320 -3.08 -3.16 -1.56
N PRO A 321 -2.06 -3.27 -0.68
CA PRO A 321 -0.78 -2.62 -0.90
C PRO A 321 0.06 -3.38 -1.94
N THR A 322 0.99 -2.69 -2.60
CA THR A 322 2.04 -3.39 -3.38
C THR A 322 2.84 -4.34 -2.49
N LEU A 323 3.14 -5.53 -3.00
CA LEU A 323 4.05 -6.48 -2.34
C LEU A 323 5.52 -6.28 -2.70
N ARG A 324 5.85 -5.33 -3.58
CA ARG A 324 7.25 -4.97 -3.82
C ARG A 324 7.89 -4.47 -2.52
N ASN A 325 9.13 -4.88 -2.27
CA ASN A 325 9.89 -4.57 -1.05
C ASN A 325 9.27 -5.06 0.28
N THR A 326 8.21 -5.89 0.25
CA THR A 326 7.49 -6.30 1.46
C THR A 326 8.35 -7.10 2.44
N ALA A 327 9.32 -7.87 1.95
CA ALA A 327 10.21 -8.69 2.77
C ALA A 327 11.19 -7.90 3.65
N THR A 328 11.34 -6.59 3.39
CA THR A 328 12.19 -5.70 4.21
C THR A 328 11.42 -4.94 5.28
N ARG A 329 10.09 -5.09 5.32
CA ARG A 329 9.22 -4.40 6.27
C ARG A 329 9.18 -5.12 7.61
N HIS A 330 8.90 -4.33 8.65
CA HIS A 330 8.73 -4.82 10.02
C HIS A 330 7.32 -4.57 10.59
N ALA A 331 6.48 -3.82 9.89
CA ALA A 331 5.08 -3.58 10.24
C ALA A 331 4.19 -3.87 9.02
N PHE A 332 3.21 -4.74 9.23
CA PHE A 332 2.29 -5.22 8.19
C PHE A 332 0.84 -4.90 8.57
N PHE A 333 -0.02 -4.83 7.55
CA PHE A 333 -1.38 -4.26 7.61
C PHE A 333 -1.41 -2.77 7.97
N HIS A 334 -2.58 -2.16 7.85
CA HIS A 334 -2.77 -0.72 8.06
C HIS A 334 -2.42 -0.27 9.49
N ASN A 335 -2.61 -1.14 10.49
CA ASN A 335 -2.36 -0.84 11.91
C ASN A 335 -1.03 -1.41 12.46
N GLY A 336 -0.22 -2.07 11.61
CA GLY A 336 1.07 -2.63 12.02
C GLY A 336 1.00 -3.80 13.01
N VAL A 337 -0.17 -4.46 13.16
CA VAL A 337 -0.39 -5.53 14.15
C VAL A 337 0.53 -6.73 13.96
N PHE A 338 0.86 -7.07 12.70
CA PHE A 338 1.81 -8.12 12.40
C PHE A 338 3.21 -7.55 12.16
N ARG A 339 4.21 -8.30 12.60
CA ARG A 339 5.62 -7.90 12.69
C ARG A 339 6.52 -8.70 11.74
N THR A 340 6.00 -9.78 11.16
CA THR A 340 6.72 -10.65 10.23
C THR A 340 5.78 -11.13 9.13
N LEU A 341 6.33 -11.51 7.97
CA LEU A 341 5.56 -12.14 6.90
C LEU A 341 4.97 -13.51 7.32
N ASP A 342 5.61 -14.25 8.23
CA ASP A 342 5.03 -15.51 8.73
C ASP A 342 3.75 -15.25 9.53
N GLN A 343 3.71 -14.21 10.36
CA GLN A 343 2.47 -13.80 11.05
C GLN A 343 1.38 -13.37 10.07
N VAL A 344 1.74 -12.67 8.99
CA VAL A 344 0.80 -12.31 7.91
C VAL A 344 0.23 -13.57 7.26
N LEU A 345 1.08 -14.51 6.84
CA LEU A 345 0.60 -15.74 6.19
C LEU A 345 -0.16 -16.65 7.17
N ALA A 346 0.21 -16.65 8.45
CA ALA A 346 -0.54 -17.35 9.50
C ALA A 346 -1.94 -16.74 9.68
N PHE A 347 -2.08 -15.42 9.59
CA PHE A 347 -3.39 -14.77 9.56
C PHE A 347 -4.24 -15.30 8.39
N TYR A 348 -3.76 -15.22 7.14
CA TYR A 348 -4.48 -15.74 5.97
C TYR A 348 -4.83 -17.23 6.12
N THR A 349 -3.96 -18.02 6.75
CA THR A 349 -4.17 -19.47 6.89
C THR A 349 -5.16 -19.85 7.99
N PHE A 350 -5.18 -19.13 9.11
CA PHE A 350 -5.86 -19.55 10.34
C PHE A 350 -7.07 -18.70 10.74
N ARG A 351 -7.30 -17.54 10.10
CA ARG A 351 -8.35 -16.59 10.47
C ARG A 351 -9.73 -17.24 10.62
N ASP A 352 -10.12 -18.13 9.71
CA ASP A 352 -11.46 -18.73 9.69
C ASP A 352 -11.52 -20.15 10.23
N ILE A 353 -10.42 -20.91 10.17
CA ILE A 353 -10.37 -22.30 10.62
C ILE A 353 -9.93 -22.47 12.09
N ALA A 354 -9.12 -21.53 12.59
CA ALA A 354 -8.54 -21.56 13.94
C ALA A 354 -8.36 -20.13 14.48
N PRO A 355 -9.46 -19.33 14.59
CA PRO A 355 -9.40 -17.90 14.89
C PRO A 355 -8.71 -17.56 16.22
N GLN A 356 -8.69 -18.48 17.20
CA GLN A 356 -7.96 -18.34 18.46
C GLN A 356 -6.44 -18.18 18.31
N ARG A 357 -5.89 -18.52 17.13
CA ARG A 357 -4.47 -18.31 16.80
C ARG A 357 -4.18 -16.90 16.29
N VAL A 358 -5.23 -16.15 15.97
CA VAL A 358 -5.17 -14.85 15.28
C VAL A 358 -5.72 -13.74 16.18
N TYR A 359 -6.87 -14.00 16.80
CA TYR A 359 -7.60 -13.05 17.64
C TYR A 359 -7.43 -13.38 19.12
N PRO A 360 -7.56 -12.39 20.01
CA PRO A 360 -7.53 -12.64 21.44
C PRO A 360 -8.74 -13.48 21.89
N VAL A 361 -8.54 -14.20 22.98
CA VAL A 361 -9.58 -14.96 23.67
C VAL A 361 -9.93 -14.22 24.96
N ASP A 362 -11.22 -14.00 25.19
CA ASP A 362 -11.68 -13.33 26.41
C ASP A 362 -11.53 -14.25 27.65
N ALA A 363 -11.78 -13.69 28.84
CA ALA A 363 -11.68 -14.43 30.10
C ALA A 363 -12.67 -15.61 30.22
N LYS A 364 -13.71 -15.66 29.36
CA LYS A 364 -14.71 -16.73 29.30
C LYS A 364 -14.36 -17.80 28.25
N GLY A 365 -13.24 -17.65 27.54
CA GLY A 365 -12.82 -18.57 26.49
C GLY A 365 -13.39 -18.27 25.11
N HIS A 366 -14.08 -17.14 24.90
CA HIS A 366 -14.60 -16.77 23.59
C HIS A 366 -13.54 -16.07 22.75
N VAL A 367 -13.40 -16.49 21.50
CA VAL A 367 -12.55 -15.81 20.54
C VAL A 367 -13.23 -14.51 20.08
N LEU A 368 -12.55 -13.38 20.24
CA LEU A 368 -13.05 -12.06 19.81
C LEU A 368 -12.71 -11.86 18.33
N LYS A 369 -13.43 -12.56 17.45
CA LYS A 369 -13.21 -12.46 16.00
C LYS A 369 -13.56 -11.06 15.51
N TYR A 370 -12.74 -10.52 14.61
CA TYR A 370 -12.91 -9.20 14.00
C TYR A 370 -12.96 -8.05 15.03
N ASP A 371 -12.12 -8.14 16.05
CA ASP A 371 -12.09 -7.23 17.20
C ASP A 371 -11.64 -5.78 16.90
N ASP A 372 -11.35 -5.46 15.64
CA ASP A 372 -11.04 -4.10 15.18
C ASP A 372 -12.13 -3.49 14.27
N LEU A 373 -13.26 -4.19 14.09
CA LEU A 373 -14.38 -3.70 13.29
C LEU A 373 -15.71 -3.83 14.05
N PRO A 374 -16.49 -2.74 14.22
CA PRO A 374 -17.78 -2.80 14.89
C PRO A 374 -18.75 -3.80 14.23
N GLN A 375 -19.56 -4.47 15.06
CA GLN A 375 -20.50 -5.52 14.62
C GLN A 375 -21.34 -5.15 13.39
N PRO A 376 -21.90 -3.94 13.24
CA PRO A 376 -22.71 -3.58 12.07
C PRO A 376 -21.97 -3.65 10.72
N TYR A 377 -20.64 -3.61 10.74
CA TYR A 377 -19.80 -3.62 9.54
C TYR A 377 -19.09 -4.95 9.30
N GLN A 378 -19.20 -5.92 10.22
CA GLN A 378 -18.51 -7.22 10.08
C GLN A 378 -19.03 -8.05 8.91
N SER A 379 -20.22 -7.75 8.38
CA SER A 379 -20.72 -8.35 7.13
C SER A 379 -19.91 -7.96 5.89
N ASN A 380 -19.09 -6.92 5.96
CA ASN A 380 -18.22 -6.51 4.86
C ASN A 380 -16.96 -7.36 4.77
N ILE A 381 -16.66 -8.17 5.80
CA ILE A 381 -15.42 -8.94 5.84
C ILE A 381 -15.50 -10.05 4.81
N ASP A 382 -14.46 -10.13 3.97
CA ASP A 382 -14.34 -11.17 2.96
C ASP A 382 -14.22 -12.55 3.63
N THR A 383 -15.19 -13.41 3.35
CA THR A 383 -15.23 -14.83 3.73
C THR A 383 -15.50 -15.72 2.50
N THR A 384 -15.31 -15.17 1.30
CA THR A 384 -15.65 -15.85 0.03
C THR A 384 -14.42 -16.18 -0.78
N ASP A 385 -13.37 -15.37 -0.70
CA ASP A 385 -12.15 -15.61 -1.46
C ASP A 385 -11.23 -16.57 -0.72
N ALA A 386 -10.63 -17.53 -1.44
CA ALA A 386 -9.59 -18.35 -0.84
C ALA A 386 -8.42 -17.46 -0.36
N PRO A 387 -7.79 -17.75 0.79
CA PRO A 387 -8.01 -18.91 1.68
C PRO A 387 -9.09 -18.71 2.78
N PHE A 388 -9.89 -17.65 2.71
CA PHE A 388 -10.91 -17.28 3.69
C PHE A 388 -12.26 -17.99 3.52
N ASP A 389 -12.41 -18.75 2.44
CA ASP A 389 -13.54 -19.62 2.12
C ASP A 389 -13.61 -20.91 2.97
N ARG A 390 -12.63 -21.12 3.86
CA ARG A 390 -12.51 -22.31 4.71
C ARG A 390 -13.20 -22.14 6.07
N HIS A 391 -13.63 -23.25 6.66
CA HIS A 391 -14.43 -23.28 7.87
C HIS A 391 -13.74 -24.03 9.03
N PRO A 392 -14.13 -23.80 10.29
CA PRO A 392 -13.65 -24.58 11.41
C PRO A 392 -13.80 -26.09 11.18
N GLY A 393 -12.69 -26.83 11.27
CA GLY A 393 -12.64 -28.27 10.98
C GLY A 393 -11.97 -28.61 9.64
N ASP A 394 -11.89 -27.65 8.71
CA ASP A 394 -11.16 -27.85 7.46
C ASP A 394 -9.65 -27.88 7.68
N ALA A 395 -8.94 -28.55 6.76
CA ALA A 395 -7.49 -28.48 6.72
C ALA A 395 -7.03 -27.05 6.36
N PRO A 396 -5.88 -26.57 6.87
CA PRO A 396 -5.33 -25.28 6.46
C PRO A 396 -5.01 -25.25 4.97
N ALA A 397 -5.24 -24.10 4.34
CA ALA A 397 -4.86 -23.87 2.95
C ALA A 397 -3.36 -24.07 2.73
N LEU A 398 -2.56 -23.57 3.67
CA LEU A 398 -1.10 -23.60 3.62
C LEU A 398 -0.53 -24.29 4.85
N THR A 399 0.34 -25.26 4.63
CA THR A 399 1.20 -25.82 5.69
C THR A 399 2.27 -24.80 6.11
N ASP A 400 2.91 -25.03 7.26
CA ASP A 400 4.02 -24.18 7.73
C ASP A 400 5.15 -24.07 6.70
N ARG A 401 5.46 -25.19 6.02
CA ARG A 401 6.49 -25.20 4.97
C ARG A 401 6.06 -24.40 3.74
N GLU A 402 4.80 -24.54 3.32
CA GLU A 402 4.24 -23.79 2.20
C GLU A 402 4.24 -22.27 2.47
N ARG A 403 3.93 -21.85 3.71
CA ARG A 403 4.06 -20.43 4.11
C ARG A 403 5.51 -19.94 3.98
N GLN A 404 6.49 -20.72 4.46
CA GLN A 404 7.91 -20.36 4.31
C GLN A 404 8.35 -20.25 2.84
N ASP A 405 7.86 -21.14 1.98
CA ASP A 405 8.14 -21.09 0.54
C ASP A 405 7.55 -19.81 -0.08
N ILE A 406 6.34 -19.38 0.31
CA ILE A 406 5.77 -18.08 -0.12
C ILE A 406 6.62 -16.92 0.40
N VAL A 407 7.07 -16.93 1.67
CA VAL A 407 7.99 -15.90 2.19
C VAL A 407 9.27 -15.82 1.36
N ALA A 408 9.82 -16.96 0.94
CA ALA A 408 10.98 -16.99 0.05
C ALA A 408 10.67 -16.31 -1.29
N PHE A 409 9.50 -16.60 -1.89
CA PHE A 409 9.04 -15.91 -3.10
C PHE A 409 8.89 -14.39 -2.90
N LEU A 410 8.27 -13.94 -1.81
CA LEU A 410 8.13 -12.51 -1.51
C LEU A 410 9.49 -11.81 -1.34
N GLY A 411 10.51 -12.53 -0.85
CA GLY A 411 11.89 -12.05 -0.82
C GLY A 411 12.45 -11.66 -2.19
N THR A 412 11.98 -12.31 -3.25
CA THR A 412 12.42 -12.04 -4.63
C THR A 412 11.93 -10.69 -5.18
N LEU A 413 10.91 -10.10 -4.53
CA LEU A 413 10.28 -8.83 -4.87
C LEU A 413 11.01 -7.61 -4.27
N THR A 414 12.12 -7.84 -3.57
CA THR A 414 12.96 -6.78 -2.98
C THR A 414 13.86 -6.19 -4.05
N ASP A 415 13.82 -4.88 -4.19
CA ASP A 415 14.71 -4.13 -5.06
C ASP A 415 16.15 -4.22 -4.62
N ARG A 416 17.04 -4.16 -5.61
CA ARG A 416 18.47 -4.00 -5.32
C ARG A 416 18.74 -2.51 -5.19
N PRO A 417 19.64 -2.09 -4.28
CA PRO A 417 20.08 -0.71 -4.23
C PRO A 417 20.53 -0.26 -5.63
N ALA A 418 20.11 0.94 -6.04
CA ALA A 418 20.59 1.55 -7.26
C ALA A 418 22.13 1.63 -7.19
N ARG A 419 22.81 1.10 -8.20
CA ARG A 419 24.28 1.11 -8.31
C ARG A 419 24.81 2.47 -8.73
#